data_AF-A0A0G0XVY6-F1
#
_entry.id   AF-A0A0G0XVY6-F1
#
_cell.length_a   1.000
_cell.length_b   1.000
_cell.length_c   1.000
_cell.angle_alpha   90.00
_cell.angle_beta   90.00
_cell.angle_gamma   90.00
#
_symmetry.space_group_name_H-M   'P 1'
#
loop_
_entity.id
_entity.type
_entity.pdbx_description
1 polymer ?
#
loop_
_entity_poly.entity_id
_entity_poly.type
_entity_poly.pdbx_seq_one_letter_code
_entity_poly.pdbx_strand_id
1 'polypeptide(L)'
;MHTTNNTQHGYVALSATLIVSAILLLVISQSVIRSSTSTQTLTEILHTTEAHILSHTCLETALKLFFTDVSYRGNEERTLNEGICDILPIGTDDFHNITVTVEATVHSVTSALSVTFDATDPQVMTSIWKIQ
;
A
#
# COMPACT_ATOMS: atom_id res chain seq x y z
N MET A 1 20.06 -10.46 -74.87
CA MET A 1 18.79 -10.84 -74.23
C MET A 1 19.08 -10.93 -72.73
N HIS A 2 18.48 -10.02 -71.97
CA HIS A 2 18.68 -9.79 -70.52
C HIS A 2 18.09 -10.92 -69.68
N THR A 3 18.77 -11.38 -68.61
CA THR A 3 18.16 -11.86 -67.35
C THR A 3 19.19 -12.02 -66.23
N THR A 4 19.64 -10.92 -65.62
CA THR A 4 20.32 -10.93 -64.32
C THR A 4 19.49 -10.13 -63.32
N ASN A 5 18.33 -10.64 -62.89
CA ASN A 5 17.58 -9.98 -61.81
C ASN A 5 16.53 -10.88 -61.14
N ASN A 6 16.95 -11.95 -60.44
CA ASN A 6 16.00 -12.74 -59.63
C ASN A 6 16.51 -13.11 -58.22
N THR A 7 17.79 -12.86 -57.92
CA THR A 7 18.38 -13.13 -56.59
C THR A 7 18.31 -11.91 -55.66
N GLN A 8 18.15 -10.70 -56.18
CA GLN A 8 18.01 -9.48 -55.37
C GLN A 8 16.64 -9.40 -54.67
N HIS A 9 15.58 -9.88 -55.32
CA HIS A 9 14.23 -9.80 -54.76
C HIS A 9 14.02 -10.74 -53.54
N GLY A 10 14.66 -11.91 -53.54
CA GLY A 10 14.60 -12.85 -52.41
C GLY A 10 15.33 -12.35 -51.17
N TYR A 11 16.48 -11.69 -51.34
CA TYR A 11 17.24 -11.11 -50.24
C TYR A 11 16.53 -9.90 -49.61
N VAL A 12 15.86 -9.09 -50.43
CA VAL A 12 15.03 -7.95 -49.98
C VAL A 12 13.79 -8.44 -49.23
N ALA A 13 13.17 -9.54 -49.66
CA ALA A 13 12.03 -10.12 -48.94
C ALA A 13 12.43 -10.67 -47.56
N LEU A 14 13.58 -11.34 -47.47
CA LEU A 14 14.10 -11.88 -46.20
C LEU A 14 14.51 -10.77 -45.21
N SER A 15 15.14 -9.70 -45.69
CA SER A 15 15.52 -8.59 -44.81
C SER A 15 14.31 -7.82 -44.31
N ALA A 16 13.27 -7.63 -45.14
CA ALA A 16 12.04 -6.95 -44.76
C ALA A 16 11.27 -7.71 -43.66
N THR A 17 11.13 -9.03 -43.77
CA THR A 17 10.44 -9.83 -42.74
C THR A 17 11.21 -9.84 -41.42
N LEU A 18 12.54 -9.84 -41.47
CA LEU A 18 13.39 -9.77 -40.29
C LEU A 18 13.20 -8.44 -39.54
N ILE A 19 13.16 -7.32 -40.27
CA ILE A 19 12.90 -5.99 -39.68
C ILE A 19 11.50 -5.91 -39.07
N VAL A 20 10.47 -6.39 -39.78
CA VAL A 20 9.08 -6.38 -39.27
C VAL A 20 8.94 -7.25 -38.01
N SER A 21 9.59 -8.41 -37.96
CA SER A 21 9.58 -9.28 -36.78
C SER A 21 10.25 -8.63 -35.56
N ALA A 22 11.36 -7.91 -35.77
CA ALA A 22 12.05 -7.19 -34.71
C ALA A 22 11.19 -6.06 -34.13
N ILE A 23 10.47 -5.32 -34.98
CA ILE A 23 9.56 -4.26 -34.54
C ILE A 23 8.40 -4.85 -33.73
N LEU A 24 7.82 -5.97 -34.16
CA LEU A 24 6.74 -6.63 -33.43
C LEU A 24 7.20 -7.12 -32.05
N LEU A 25 8.39 -7.69 -31.95
CA LEU A 25 8.96 -8.13 -30.66
C LEU A 25 9.15 -6.96 -29.68
N LEU A 26 9.61 -5.80 -30.18
CA LEU A 26 9.74 -4.60 -29.36
C LEU A 26 8.39 -4.15 -28.80
N VAL A 27 7.34 -4.12 -29.61
CA VAL A 27 5.99 -3.73 -29.14
C VAL A 27 5.46 -4.70 -28.09
N ILE A 28 5.58 -6.01 -28.33
CA ILE A 28 5.11 -7.04 -27.39
C ILE A 28 5.86 -6.94 -26.05
N SER A 29 7.17 -6.73 -26.09
CA SER A 29 7.98 -6.61 -24.86
C SER A 29 7.55 -5.43 -23.99
N GLN A 30 7.23 -4.28 -24.60
CA GLN A 30 6.78 -3.08 -23.89
C GLN A 30 5.40 -3.28 -23.23
N SER A 31 4.50 -4.02 -23.88
CA SER A 31 3.18 -4.34 -23.33
C SER A 31 3.27 -5.22 -22.09
N VAL A 32 4.13 -6.25 -22.11
CA VAL A 32 4.27 -7.20 -20.98
C VAL A 32 4.85 -6.50 -19.74
N ILE A 33 5.86 -5.64 -19.91
CA ILE A 33 6.47 -4.89 -18.81
C ILE A 33 5.47 -3.93 -18.17
N ARG A 34 4.62 -3.28 -18.97
CA ARG A 34 3.58 -2.39 -18.44
C ARG A 34 2.49 -3.14 -17.67
N SER A 35 2.09 -4.32 -18.14
CA SER A 35 1.09 -5.15 -17.46
C SER A 35 1.55 -5.64 -16.09
N SER A 36 2.82 -6.04 -15.93
CA SER A 36 3.34 -6.47 -14.62
C SER A 36 3.49 -5.32 -13.64
N THR A 37 3.84 -4.11 -14.12
CA THR A 37 3.92 -2.94 -13.24
C THR A 37 2.56 -2.54 -12.67
N SER A 38 1.48 -2.57 -13.47
CA SER A 38 0.14 -2.21 -12.99
C SER A 38 -0.40 -3.19 -11.95
N THR A 39 -0.11 -4.48 -12.04
CA THR A 39 -0.59 -5.46 -11.06
C THR A 39 0.12 -5.33 -9.72
N GLN A 40 1.42 -5.01 -9.72
CA GLN A 40 2.19 -4.75 -8.49
C GLN A 40 1.68 -3.51 -7.77
N THR A 41 1.36 -2.43 -8.51
CA THR A 41 0.81 -1.20 -7.89
C THR A 41 -0.55 -1.45 -7.24
N LEU A 42 -1.41 -2.25 -7.88
CA LEU A 42 -2.74 -2.57 -7.34
C LEU A 42 -2.66 -3.36 -6.03
N THR A 43 -1.77 -4.36 -5.94
CA THR A 43 -1.59 -5.15 -4.72
C THR A 43 -1.02 -4.32 -3.56
N GLU A 44 -0.04 -3.45 -3.84
CA GLU A 44 0.51 -2.54 -2.82
C GLU A 44 -0.56 -1.56 -2.31
N ILE A 45 -1.40 -1.02 -3.19
CA ILE A 45 -2.51 -0.14 -2.81
C ILE A 45 -3.53 -0.87 -1.93
N LEU A 46 -3.84 -2.14 -2.24
CA LEU A 46 -4.76 -2.93 -1.42
C LEU A 46 -4.19 -3.18 -0.02
N HIS A 47 -2.94 -3.64 0.10
CA HIS A 47 -2.33 -3.93 1.40
C HIS A 47 -2.19 -2.65 2.26
N THR A 48 -1.85 -1.51 1.65
CA THR A 48 -1.81 -0.22 2.35
C THR A 48 -3.18 0.25 2.81
N THR A 49 -4.22 0.06 2.00
CA THR A 49 -5.61 0.37 2.37
C THR A 49 -6.08 -0.52 3.52
N GLU A 50 -5.77 -1.81 3.48
CA GLU A 50 -6.13 -2.75 4.54
C GLU A 50 -5.42 -2.42 5.87
N ALA A 51 -4.11 -2.16 5.85
CA ALA A 51 -3.37 -1.73 7.03
C ALA A 51 -3.94 -0.42 7.61
N HIS A 52 -4.35 0.52 6.76
CA HIS A 52 -4.96 1.78 7.18
C HIS A 52 -6.36 1.60 7.80
N ILE A 53 -7.21 0.78 7.20
CA ILE A 53 -8.54 0.47 7.77
C ILE A 53 -8.38 -0.26 9.11
N LEU A 54 -7.40 -1.15 9.21
CA LEU A 54 -7.11 -1.88 10.43
C LEU A 54 -6.64 -0.94 11.55
N SER A 55 -5.71 -0.02 11.27
CA SER A 55 -5.25 0.96 12.27
C SER A 55 -6.37 1.87 12.75
N HIS A 56 -7.25 2.32 11.85
CA HIS A 56 -8.45 3.09 12.23
C HIS A 56 -9.40 2.29 13.14
N THR A 57 -9.68 1.03 12.79
CA THR A 57 -10.57 0.17 13.58
C THR A 57 -10.02 -0.07 14.99
N CYS A 58 -8.71 -0.29 15.11
CA CYS A 58 -8.06 -0.45 16.41
C CYS A 58 -8.08 0.82 17.24
N LEU A 59 -7.84 1.96 16.61
CA LEU A 59 -7.91 3.25 17.28
C LEU A 59 -9.32 3.49 17.83
N GLU A 60 -10.36 3.27 17.03
CA GLU A 60 -11.76 3.42 17.48
C GLU A 60 -12.08 2.46 18.63
N THR A 61 -11.57 1.24 18.57
CA THR A 61 -11.73 0.24 19.63
C THR A 61 -11.02 0.67 20.91
N ALA A 62 -9.76 1.10 20.82
CA ALA A 62 -8.98 1.59 21.95
C ALA A 62 -9.64 2.81 22.59
N LEU A 63 -10.12 3.75 21.78
CA LEU A 63 -10.81 4.95 22.23
C LEU A 63 -12.14 4.61 22.92
N LYS A 64 -12.91 3.67 22.36
CA LYS A 64 -14.14 3.17 22.98
C LYS A 64 -13.87 2.51 24.32
N LEU A 65 -12.83 1.67 24.42
CA LEU A 65 -12.44 1.03 25.67
C LEU A 65 -12.02 2.07 26.71
N PHE A 66 -11.21 3.05 26.31
CA PHE A 66 -10.80 4.15 27.17
C PHE A 66 -11.97 4.98 27.70
N PHE A 67 -12.95 5.30 26.86
CA PHE A 67 -14.15 6.04 27.31
C PHE A 67 -15.11 5.20 28.15
N THR A 68 -15.09 3.87 27.99
CA THR A 68 -15.91 2.96 28.81
C THR A 68 -15.25 2.70 30.16
N ASP A 69 -13.92 2.62 30.18
CA ASP A 69 -13.10 2.37 31.35
C ASP A 69 -11.85 3.26 31.31
N VAL A 70 -11.89 4.33 32.11
CA VAL A 70 -10.77 5.29 32.26
C VAL A 70 -9.51 4.67 32.87
N SER A 71 -9.60 3.46 33.42
CA SER A 71 -8.44 2.70 33.89
C SER A 71 -7.72 1.98 32.76
N TYR A 72 -8.31 1.87 31.57
CA TYR A 72 -7.67 1.27 30.39
C TYR A 72 -6.38 2.03 30.02
N ARG A 73 -5.27 1.30 29.92
CA ARG A 73 -3.93 1.85 29.63
C ARG A 73 -3.40 1.43 28.26
N GLY A 74 -4.14 0.67 27.47
CA GLY A 74 -3.63 0.04 26.25
C GLY A 74 -2.58 -1.03 26.56
N ASN A 75 -1.57 -1.15 25.69
CA ASN A 75 -0.51 -2.16 25.73
C ASN A 75 -1.01 -3.60 25.48
N GLU A 76 -1.79 -3.76 24.42
CA GLU A 76 -2.32 -5.05 23.99
C GLU A 76 -2.21 -5.23 22.48
N GLU A 77 -2.03 -6.48 22.06
CA GLU A 77 -2.06 -6.87 20.65
C GLU A 77 -3.44 -7.45 20.32
N ARG A 78 -4.00 -7.05 19.18
CA ARG A 78 -5.27 -7.51 18.64
C ARG A 78 -5.06 -8.06 17.24
N THR A 79 -5.42 -9.32 17.05
CA THR A 79 -5.46 -9.92 15.71
C THR A 79 -6.86 -9.78 15.12
N LEU A 80 -6.97 -9.15 13.95
CA LEU A 80 -8.21 -9.03 13.20
C LEU A 80 -7.99 -9.58 11.79
N ASN A 81 -8.67 -10.68 11.46
CA ASN A 81 -8.50 -11.43 10.20
C ASN A 81 -7.03 -11.84 9.97
N GLU A 82 -6.39 -11.27 8.95
CA GLU A 82 -5.00 -11.54 8.53
C GLU A 82 -4.01 -10.48 9.02
N GLY A 83 -4.49 -9.47 9.77
CA GLY A 83 -3.68 -8.37 10.28
C GLY A 83 -3.50 -8.41 11.79
N ILE A 84 -2.34 -7.91 12.22
CA ILE A 84 -2.00 -7.73 13.63
C ILE A 84 -2.06 -6.23 13.94
N CYS A 85 -2.58 -5.89 15.10
CA CYS A 85 -2.73 -4.52 15.52
C CYS A 85 -2.36 -4.31 16.98
N ASP A 86 -1.32 -3.52 17.19
CA ASP A 86 -0.80 -3.17 18.50
C ASP A 86 -1.44 -1.87 18.99
N ILE A 87 -2.09 -1.94 20.14
CA ILE A 87 -2.54 -0.77 20.88
C ILE A 87 -1.43 -0.44 21.86
N LEU A 88 -0.69 0.64 21.59
CA LEU A 88 0.41 1.07 22.43
C LEU A 88 -0.10 1.60 23.78
N PRO A 89 0.79 1.71 24.80
CA PRO A 89 0.43 2.34 26.06
C PRO A 89 -0.14 3.75 25.84
N ILE A 90 -1.33 4.00 26.41
CA ILE A 90 -1.97 5.31 26.34
C ILE A 90 -1.17 6.29 27.20
N GLY A 91 -0.66 7.34 26.56
CA GLY A 91 0.08 8.41 27.22
C GLY A 91 -0.86 9.52 27.67
N THR A 92 -0.62 10.06 28.86
CA THR A 92 -1.26 11.29 29.33
C THR A 92 -0.16 12.32 29.60
N ASP A 93 -0.15 13.45 28.88
CA ASP A 93 0.65 14.60 29.29
C ASP A 93 -0.16 15.41 30.32
N ASP A 94 0.49 15.77 31.43
CA ASP A 94 0.01 16.72 32.45
C ASP A 94 -1.50 16.68 32.79
N PHE A 95 -2.12 15.50 32.73
CA PHE A 95 -3.55 15.23 32.88
C PHE A 95 -4.52 15.94 31.91
N HIS A 96 -4.03 16.66 30.90
CA HIS A 96 -4.88 17.39 29.96
C HIS A 96 -4.97 16.70 28.61
N ASN A 97 -3.85 16.24 28.05
CA ASN A 97 -3.87 15.59 26.75
C ASN A 97 -3.75 14.07 26.88
N ILE A 98 -4.69 13.36 26.28
CA ILE A 98 -4.67 11.91 26.16
C ILE A 98 -4.22 11.57 24.75
N THR A 99 -3.13 10.80 24.65
CA THR A 99 -2.60 10.32 23.38
C THR A 99 -2.80 8.81 23.27
N VAL A 100 -3.54 8.40 22.24
CA VAL A 100 -3.76 7.00 21.89
C VAL A 100 -3.02 6.72 20.59
N THR A 101 -2.09 5.76 20.63
CA THR A 101 -1.32 5.35 19.47
C THR A 101 -1.59 3.88 19.17
N VAL A 102 -1.78 3.57 17.90
CA VAL A 102 -1.96 2.20 17.41
C VAL A 102 -1.09 1.96 16.19
N GLU A 103 -0.66 0.72 16.02
CA GLU A 103 0.15 0.26 14.90
C GLU A 103 -0.49 -1.00 14.32
N ALA A 104 -0.83 -0.97 13.04
CA ALA A 104 -1.45 -2.10 12.36
C ALA A 104 -0.55 -2.60 11.23
N THR A 105 -0.32 -3.92 11.21
CA THR A 105 0.50 -4.61 10.23
C THR A 105 -0.34 -5.60 9.44
N VAL A 106 -0.36 -5.45 8.12
CA VAL A 106 -1.03 -6.36 7.18
C VAL A 106 -0.07 -6.68 6.05
N HIS A 107 0.21 -7.96 5.78
CA HIS A 107 1.07 -8.41 4.67
C HIS A 107 2.42 -7.66 4.55
N SER A 108 3.06 -7.34 5.67
CA SER A 108 4.32 -6.57 5.79
C SER A 108 4.21 -5.06 5.57
N VAL A 109 3.01 -4.52 5.37
CA VAL A 109 2.73 -3.08 5.35
C VAL A 109 2.29 -2.64 6.72
N THR A 110 2.88 -1.56 7.23
CA THR A 110 2.61 -1.07 8.59
C THR A 110 2.03 0.34 8.56
N SER A 111 0.85 0.50 9.17
CA SER A 111 0.17 1.79 9.32
C SER A 111 0.10 2.15 10.80
N ALA A 112 0.69 3.30 11.17
CA ALA A 112 0.62 3.81 12.52
C ALA A 112 -0.23 5.09 12.59
N LEU A 113 -1.13 5.13 13.56
CA LEU A 113 -2.08 6.21 13.77
C LEU A 113 -1.97 6.70 15.21
N SER A 114 -1.95 8.01 15.40
CA SER A 114 -1.95 8.61 16.74
C SER A 114 -2.97 9.73 16.81
N VAL A 115 -3.77 9.70 17.88
CA VAL A 115 -4.77 10.72 18.18
C VAL A 115 -4.47 11.28 19.54
N THR A 116 -4.39 12.60 19.59
CA THR A 116 -4.29 13.37 20.82
C THR A 116 -5.53 14.21 20.96
N PHE A 117 -6.18 14.15 22.12
CA PHE A 117 -7.33 15.00 22.43
C PHE A 117 -7.22 15.51 23.86
N ASP A 118 -7.78 16.70 24.07
CA ASP A 118 -7.88 17.31 25.39
C ASP A 118 -9.06 16.68 26.15
N ALA A 119 -8.82 16.26 27.39
CA ALA A 119 -9.84 15.68 28.27
C ALA A 119 -10.92 16.70 28.67
N THR A 120 -10.64 18.00 28.54
CA THR A 120 -11.51 19.12 28.92
C THR A 120 -12.29 19.72 27.74
N ASP A 121 -11.79 19.61 26.51
CA ASP A 121 -12.48 19.96 25.26
C ASP A 121 -12.17 18.90 24.18
N PRO A 122 -13.08 17.93 23.93
CA PRO A 122 -12.81 16.80 23.05
C PRO A 122 -12.91 17.21 21.57
N GLN A 123 -12.01 18.08 21.12
CA GLN A 123 -11.72 18.25 19.70
C GLN A 123 -10.73 17.16 19.29
N VAL A 124 -11.22 16.18 18.53
CA VAL A 124 -10.42 15.03 18.08
C VAL A 124 -9.48 15.49 16.96
N MET A 125 -8.18 15.58 17.25
CA MET A 125 -7.15 15.79 16.23
C MET A 125 -6.56 14.43 15.82
N THR A 126 -6.92 13.97 14.62
CA THR A 126 -6.32 12.75 14.05
C THR A 126 -5.05 13.07 13.29
N SER A 127 -3.96 12.36 13.58
CA SER A 127 -2.70 12.50 12.86
C SER A 127 -2.18 11.15 12.39
N ILE A 128 -2.00 11.01 11.07
CA ILE A 128 -1.33 9.87 10.46
C ILE A 128 0.14 10.25 10.33
N TRP A 129 1.03 9.49 10.98
CA TRP A 129 2.45 9.85 11.05
C TRP A 129 3.37 8.85 10.35
N LYS A 130 2.91 7.64 10.04
CA LYS A 130 3.70 6.64 9.31
C LYS A 130 2.82 5.72 8.46
N ILE A 131 3.17 5.65 7.17
CA ILE A 131 2.66 4.67 6.20
C ILE A 131 3.91 4.12 5.51
N GLN A 132 4.20 2.82 5.66
CA GLN A 132 5.41 2.20 5.12
C GLN A 132 5.12 0.85 4.49
#